data_AF-A0ABD6IM23-F1
#
_entry.id   AF-A0ABD6IM23-F1
#
_cell.length_a   1.000
_cell.length_b   1.000
_cell.length_c   1.000
_cell.angle_alpha   90.00
_cell.angle_beta   90.00
_cell.angle_gamma   90.00
#
_symmetry.space_group_name_H-M   'P 1'
#
loop_
_entity.id
_entity.type
_entity.pdbx_description
1 polymer ?
#
loop_
_entity_poly.entity_id
_entity_poly.type
_entity_poly.pdbx_seq_one_letter_code
_entity_poly.pdbx_strand_id
1 'polypeptide(L)'
;GARLAQALAAAPPGAQAGVLLTEVRTLAARVLGHPDGASAIDADALLADLGLDSLAAVDLRNELAAWTGLPLPTTLLFDFPTPRALAAELARGYAAETPSPAATPDGPAGSEAVGRPGSPGEAGGGQAAYGSPDTAGPRAADAPDADAAPDSLGALFRTACARGRTWDGMVLLTVAARLRPVFDRSGAPGATHEPVMLAAGGTGARLVCTPALSAVSGPQEYARLGAGLRGLRPVSAVRHPGFAPGEALPATLDALVTAQVMAVRAAAAEGPLVLLGRSAGGWVAHAVAERLESEGAGPAAVVLLDTYPPGHGDRDQALSAMTSDMLRRAATYASASPERLTAMAGYFELFDGWKPAPLACPTLYVRAQDTLPGAGPAPAWSLPHAAITVPGDHFTLLEEHARTTALAVHQWLGDGPV
;
A
#
# COMPACT_ATOMS: atom_id res chain seq x y z
N GLY A 1 -21.28 -7.31 12.86
CA GLY A 1 -21.12 -8.76 13.06
C GLY A 1 -22.36 -9.53 12.61
N ALA A 2 -23.43 -9.54 13.39
CA ALA A 2 -24.64 -10.34 13.10
C ALA A 2 -25.36 -9.96 11.79
N ARG A 3 -25.37 -8.67 11.39
CA ARG A 3 -26.03 -8.21 10.15
C ARG A 3 -25.26 -8.62 8.88
N LEU A 4 -23.93 -8.53 8.90
CA LEU A 4 -23.09 -9.03 7.80
C LEU A 4 -23.19 -10.56 7.70
N ALA A 5 -23.11 -11.28 8.82
CA ALA A 5 -23.28 -12.73 8.85
C ALA A 5 -24.64 -13.16 8.29
N GLN A 6 -25.72 -12.46 8.64
CA GLN A 6 -27.06 -12.70 8.12
C GLN A 6 -27.18 -12.39 6.62
N ALA A 7 -26.57 -11.30 6.15
CA ALA A 7 -26.55 -10.93 4.73
C ALA A 7 -25.73 -11.92 3.88
N LEU A 8 -24.60 -12.40 4.39
CA LEU A 8 -23.76 -13.40 3.72
C LEU A 8 -24.36 -14.82 3.76
N ALA A 9 -25.06 -15.18 4.86
CA ALA A 9 -25.75 -16.47 4.98
C ALA A 9 -27.01 -16.57 4.09
N ALA A 10 -27.63 -15.44 3.77
CA ALA A 10 -28.75 -15.38 2.82
C ALA A 10 -28.30 -15.39 1.35
N ALA A 11 -27.01 -15.22 1.07
CA ALA A 11 -26.46 -15.14 -0.28
C ALA A 11 -26.10 -16.53 -0.84
N PRO A 12 -26.37 -16.82 -2.12
CA PRO A 12 -25.85 -18.00 -2.79
C PRO A 12 -24.31 -18.07 -2.73
N PRO A 13 -23.70 -19.27 -2.76
CA PRO A 13 -22.25 -19.42 -2.91
C PRO A 13 -21.77 -18.66 -4.15
N GLY A 14 -20.81 -17.73 -3.97
CA GLY A 14 -20.29 -16.87 -5.04
C GLY A 14 -20.99 -15.50 -5.19
N ALA A 15 -22.12 -15.25 -4.54
CA ALA A 15 -22.83 -13.96 -4.60
C ALA A 15 -22.43 -12.95 -3.49
N GLN A 16 -21.56 -13.37 -2.56
CA GLN A 16 -21.15 -12.59 -1.39
C GLN A 16 -20.53 -11.23 -1.75
N ALA A 17 -19.69 -11.18 -2.78
CA ALA A 17 -19.10 -9.93 -3.27
C ALA A 17 -20.15 -8.94 -3.79
N GLY A 18 -21.22 -9.44 -4.42
CA GLY A 18 -22.32 -8.62 -4.93
C GLY A 18 -23.19 -8.02 -3.82
N VAL A 19 -23.41 -8.78 -2.74
CA VAL A 19 -24.13 -8.29 -1.55
C VAL A 19 -23.34 -7.20 -0.85
N LEU A 20 -22.05 -7.44 -0.61
CA LEU A 20 -21.15 -6.44 0.00
C LEU A 20 -21.07 -5.15 -0.82
N LEU A 21 -20.94 -5.26 -2.15
CA LEU A 21 -20.93 -4.09 -3.02
C LEU A 21 -22.25 -3.32 -2.97
N THR A 22 -23.39 -4.01 -2.96
CA THR A 22 -24.70 -3.38 -2.88
C THR A 22 -24.86 -2.61 -1.56
N GLU A 23 -24.43 -3.20 -0.44
CA GLU A 23 -24.52 -2.54 0.85
C GLU A 23 -23.57 -1.34 0.95
N VAL A 24 -22.31 -1.47 0.51
CA VAL A 24 -21.37 -0.34 0.47
C VAL A 24 -21.95 0.83 -0.32
N ARG A 25 -22.56 0.56 -1.49
CA ARG A 25 -23.24 1.59 -2.30
C ARG A 25 -24.45 2.18 -1.60
N THR A 26 -25.22 1.38 -0.86
CA THR A 26 -26.39 1.84 -0.09
C THR A 26 -25.98 2.76 1.05
N LEU A 27 -24.96 2.38 1.81
CA LEU A 27 -24.38 3.17 2.90
C LEU A 27 -23.82 4.49 2.37
N ALA A 28 -23.05 4.43 1.28
CA ALA A 28 -22.50 5.63 0.62
C ALA A 28 -23.63 6.56 0.12
N ALA A 29 -24.66 6.02 -0.53
CA ALA A 29 -25.81 6.82 -1.00
C ALA A 29 -26.51 7.55 0.15
N ARG A 30 -26.70 6.87 1.29
CA ARG A 30 -27.33 7.46 2.48
C ARG A 30 -26.49 8.59 3.06
N VAL A 31 -25.19 8.38 3.26
CA VAL A 31 -24.26 9.38 3.80
C VAL A 31 -24.18 10.61 2.89
N LEU A 32 -24.19 10.39 1.57
CA LEU A 32 -24.14 11.46 0.56
C LEU A 32 -25.52 12.10 0.26
N GLY A 33 -26.60 11.60 0.86
CA GLY A 33 -27.95 12.14 0.67
C GLY A 33 -28.57 11.86 -0.71
N HIS A 34 -28.16 10.79 -1.40
CA HIS A 34 -28.75 10.38 -2.67
C HIS A 34 -30.05 9.57 -2.46
N PRO A 35 -31.23 10.12 -2.80
CA PRO A 35 -32.52 9.48 -2.52
C PRO A 35 -32.79 8.24 -3.38
N ASP A 36 -32.12 8.13 -4.53
CA ASP A 36 -32.24 6.98 -5.45
C ASP A 36 -31.50 5.73 -4.93
N GLY A 37 -30.81 5.83 -3.80
CA GLY A 37 -30.14 4.71 -3.13
C GLY A 37 -28.92 4.20 -3.89
N ALA A 38 -28.63 2.90 -3.79
CA ALA A 38 -27.39 2.30 -4.31
C ALA A 38 -27.15 2.51 -5.81
N SER A 39 -28.20 2.68 -6.61
CA SER A 39 -28.11 2.87 -8.07
C SER A 39 -27.48 4.22 -8.45
N ALA A 40 -27.58 5.24 -7.59
CA ALA A 40 -26.95 6.55 -7.78
C ALA A 40 -25.42 6.53 -7.62
N ILE A 41 -24.89 5.53 -6.90
CA ILE A 41 -23.46 5.40 -6.62
C ILE A 41 -22.85 4.47 -7.65
N ASP A 42 -22.04 4.98 -8.57
CA ASP A 42 -21.27 4.13 -9.49
C ASP A 42 -20.24 3.29 -8.69
N ALA A 43 -20.23 1.97 -8.94
CA ALA A 43 -19.39 1.01 -8.23
C ALA A 43 -17.89 1.23 -8.43
N ASP A 44 -17.52 1.85 -9.55
CA ASP A 44 -16.14 2.07 -9.97
C ASP A 44 -15.76 3.56 -9.96
N ALA A 45 -16.66 4.43 -9.46
CA ALA A 45 -16.36 5.84 -9.25
C ALA A 45 -15.63 6.06 -7.92
N LEU A 46 -14.86 7.15 -7.88
CA LEU A 46 -14.22 7.60 -6.66
C LEU A 46 -15.27 8.13 -5.68
N LEU A 47 -15.23 7.63 -4.45
CA LEU A 47 -16.12 8.12 -3.39
C LEU A 47 -15.95 9.63 -3.15
N ALA A 48 -14.71 10.14 -3.22
CA ALA A 48 -14.42 11.57 -3.07
C ALA A 48 -15.05 12.42 -4.18
N ASP A 49 -15.05 11.95 -5.43
CA ASP A 49 -15.64 12.65 -6.57
C ASP A 49 -17.19 12.65 -6.51
N LEU A 50 -17.77 11.70 -5.76
CA LEU A 50 -19.20 11.64 -5.47
C LEU A 50 -19.60 12.57 -4.29
N GLY A 51 -18.67 13.33 -3.73
CA GLY A 51 -18.93 14.28 -2.64
C GLY A 51 -18.64 13.75 -1.25
N LEU A 52 -17.92 12.62 -1.12
CA LEU A 52 -17.51 12.11 0.20
C LEU A 52 -16.36 12.95 0.75
N ASP A 53 -16.70 13.96 1.54
CA ASP A 53 -15.74 14.79 2.27
C ASP A 53 -15.18 14.08 3.54
N SER A 54 -14.32 14.77 4.30
CA SER A 54 -13.67 14.19 5.49
C SER A 54 -14.65 13.80 6.60
N LEU A 55 -15.78 14.50 6.77
CA LEU A 55 -16.76 14.18 7.79
C LEU A 55 -17.63 13.01 7.33
N ALA A 56 -18.12 13.08 6.08
CA ALA A 56 -18.88 12.02 5.45
C ALA A 56 -18.08 10.71 5.37
N ALA A 57 -16.76 10.77 5.17
CA ALA A 57 -15.88 9.61 5.19
C ALA A 57 -15.81 8.94 6.57
N VAL A 58 -15.78 9.73 7.65
CA VAL A 58 -15.83 9.21 9.02
C VAL A 58 -17.17 8.54 9.30
N ASP A 59 -18.27 9.15 8.87
CA ASP A 59 -19.61 8.61 9.04
C ASP A 59 -19.78 7.29 8.26
N LEU A 60 -19.36 7.25 7.00
CA LEU A 60 -19.38 6.03 6.20
C LEU A 60 -18.54 4.91 6.84
N ARG A 61 -17.33 5.21 7.31
CA ARG A 61 -16.49 4.24 8.02
C ARG A 61 -17.19 3.71 9.28
N ASN A 62 -17.79 4.59 10.08
CA ASN A 62 -18.50 4.20 11.30
C ASN A 62 -19.71 3.31 11.00
N GLU A 63 -20.50 3.65 9.98
CA GLU A 63 -21.62 2.83 9.55
C GLU A 63 -21.15 1.45 9.06
N LEU A 64 -20.06 1.39 8.30
CA LEU A 64 -19.45 0.14 7.85
C LEU A 64 -18.95 -0.69 9.04
N ALA A 65 -18.24 -0.10 9.99
CA ALA A 65 -17.74 -0.80 11.17
C ALA A 65 -18.90 -1.35 12.02
N ALA A 66 -19.97 -0.59 12.20
CA ALA A 66 -21.17 -1.06 12.90
C ALA A 66 -21.86 -2.23 12.18
N TRP A 67 -21.90 -2.19 10.85
CA TRP A 67 -22.50 -3.25 10.04
C TRP A 67 -21.66 -4.53 10.02
N THR A 68 -20.36 -4.42 9.72
CA THR A 68 -19.44 -5.56 9.63
C THR A 68 -19.05 -6.11 10.99
N GLY A 69 -18.94 -5.25 12.01
CA GLY A 69 -18.34 -5.58 13.31
C GLY A 69 -16.81 -5.64 13.29
N LEU A 70 -16.18 -5.27 12.18
CA LEU A 70 -14.72 -5.28 12.03
C LEU A 70 -14.12 -3.99 12.61
N PRO A 71 -12.92 -4.04 13.21
CA PRO A 71 -12.14 -2.84 13.48
C PRO A 71 -11.63 -2.26 12.15
N LEU A 72 -12.24 -1.17 11.69
CA LEU A 72 -11.88 -0.54 10.41
C LEU A 72 -10.86 0.59 10.61
N PRO A 73 -9.70 0.55 9.90
CA PRO A 73 -8.69 1.59 10.02
C PRO A 73 -9.20 2.93 9.48
N THR A 74 -8.66 4.03 9.98
CA THR A 74 -9.01 5.39 9.53
C THR A 74 -8.60 5.65 8.08
N THR A 75 -7.62 4.90 7.56
CA THR A 75 -7.14 4.98 6.17
C THR A 75 -7.95 4.10 5.20
N LEU A 76 -8.95 3.35 5.65
CA LEU A 76 -9.65 2.37 4.81
C LEU A 76 -10.16 2.97 3.49
N LEU A 77 -10.88 4.07 3.55
CA LEU A 77 -11.46 4.72 2.36
C LEU A 77 -10.39 5.38 1.47
N PHE A 78 -9.21 5.63 2.01
CA PHE A 78 -8.06 6.10 1.27
C PHE A 78 -7.38 4.95 0.53
N ASP A 79 -7.13 3.83 1.20
CA ASP A 79 -6.48 2.66 0.61
C ASP A 79 -7.40 1.93 -0.40
N PHE A 80 -8.73 2.05 -0.22
CA PHE A 80 -9.78 1.44 -1.05
C PHE A 80 -10.82 2.46 -1.50
N PRO A 81 -10.51 3.22 -2.56
CA PRO A 81 -11.20 4.49 -2.85
C PRO A 81 -12.47 4.36 -3.68
N THR A 82 -12.79 3.16 -4.18
CA THR A 82 -14.01 2.86 -4.94
C THR A 82 -14.93 1.93 -4.14
N PRO A 83 -16.26 2.00 -4.31
CA PRO A 83 -17.18 1.07 -3.67
C PRO A 83 -16.81 -0.41 -3.90
N ARG A 84 -16.36 -0.76 -5.11
CA ARG A 84 -15.89 -2.11 -5.44
C ARG A 84 -14.64 -2.51 -4.65
N ALA A 85 -13.63 -1.65 -4.62
CA ALA A 85 -12.41 -1.91 -3.86
C ALA A 85 -12.70 -2.09 -2.37
N LEU A 86 -13.55 -1.22 -1.82
CA LEU A 86 -13.94 -1.26 -0.41
C LEU A 86 -14.72 -2.53 -0.06
N ALA A 87 -15.68 -2.93 -0.90
CA ALA A 87 -16.44 -4.16 -0.70
C ALA A 87 -15.55 -5.42 -0.71
N ALA A 88 -14.56 -5.47 -1.61
CA ALA A 88 -13.59 -6.57 -1.68
C ALA A 88 -12.75 -6.66 -0.39
N GLU A 89 -12.26 -5.53 0.13
CA GLU A 89 -11.49 -5.52 1.38
C GLU A 89 -12.32 -5.97 2.59
N LEU A 90 -13.57 -5.52 2.69
CA LEU A 90 -14.46 -5.94 3.78
C LEU A 90 -14.75 -7.45 3.73
N ALA A 91 -14.88 -8.02 2.52
CA ALA A 91 -15.01 -9.47 2.34
C ALA A 91 -13.79 -10.21 2.91
N ARG A 92 -12.59 -9.71 2.58
CA ARG A 92 -11.32 -10.28 3.02
C ARG A 92 -11.15 -10.19 4.54
N GLY A 93 -11.43 -9.03 5.12
CA GLY A 93 -11.37 -8.84 6.58
C GLY A 93 -12.32 -9.79 7.33
N TYR A 94 -13.53 -9.95 6.82
CA TYR A 94 -14.50 -10.88 7.41
C TYR A 94 -14.07 -12.36 7.31
N ALA A 95 -13.50 -12.77 6.17
CA ALA A 95 -12.97 -14.12 5.99
C ALA A 95 -11.78 -14.43 6.91
N ALA A 96 -10.97 -13.42 7.26
CA ALA A 96 -9.85 -13.58 8.18
C ALA A 96 -10.29 -13.72 9.65
N GLU A 97 -11.36 -13.03 10.06
CA GLU A 97 -11.91 -13.12 11.42
C GLU A 97 -12.84 -14.33 11.64
N THR A 98 -13.33 -14.96 10.57
CA THR A 98 -14.20 -16.14 10.65
C THR A 98 -13.43 -17.39 10.18
N PRO A 99 -12.75 -18.13 11.06
CA PRO A 99 -12.15 -19.38 10.67
C PRO A 99 -13.25 -20.35 10.20
N SER A 100 -13.06 -20.90 8.99
CA SER A 100 -13.93 -21.95 8.46
C SER A 100 -13.94 -23.16 9.42
N PRO A 101 -15.10 -23.72 9.80
CA PRO A 101 -15.18 -24.86 10.73
C PRO A 101 -14.79 -26.21 10.10
N ALA A 102 -13.92 -26.22 9.09
CA ALA A 102 -13.53 -27.42 8.36
C ALA A 102 -12.01 -27.67 8.40
N ALA A 103 -11.49 -27.91 9.61
CA ALA A 103 -10.28 -28.69 9.83
C ALA A 103 -10.30 -29.24 11.26
N THR A 104 -10.93 -30.40 11.45
CA THR A 104 -10.75 -31.21 12.67
C THR A 104 -9.29 -31.67 12.73
N PRO A 105 -8.54 -31.36 13.79
CA PRO A 105 -7.27 -32.03 14.06
C PRO A 105 -7.57 -33.45 14.57
N ASP A 106 -7.02 -34.46 13.91
CA ASP A 106 -7.00 -35.83 14.43
C ASP A 106 -6.33 -35.86 15.83
N GLY A 107 -6.94 -36.62 16.74
CA GLY A 107 -6.68 -36.60 18.18
C GLY A 107 -5.31 -37.13 18.64
N PRO A 108 -5.00 -37.01 19.95
CA PRO A 108 -3.68 -37.25 20.50
C PRO A 108 -3.45 -38.72 20.86
N ALA A 109 -2.26 -39.24 20.54
CA ALA A 109 -1.80 -40.54 21.02
C ALA A 109 -0.60 -40.36 21.96
N GLY A 110 -0.73 -40.89 23.18
CA GLY A 110 0.36 -41.58 23.89
C GLY A 110 1.23 -40.76 24.85
N SER A 111 0.82 -40.74 26.11
CA SER A 111 1.67 -40.52 27.29
C SER A 111 2.51 -41.76 27.56
N GLU A 112 3.84 -41.65 27.72
CA GLU A 112 4.61 -42.58 28.55
C GLU A 112 5.63 -41.83 29.42
N ALA A 113 5.44 -41.98 30.74
CA ALA A 113 6.34 -41.56 31.80
C ALA A 113 7.31 -42.70 32.13
N VAL A 114 8.59 -42.38 32.36
CA VAL A 114 9.55 -43.33 32.97
C VAL A 114 10.41 -42.62 34.04
N GLY A 115 10.01 -42.88 35.29
CA GLY A 115 10.83 -43.30 36.44
C GLY A 115 12.22 -42.70 36.73
N ARG A 116 12.33 -42.03 37.90
CA ARG A 116 13.55 -41.97 38.74
C ARG A 116 13.72 -43.27 39.55
N PRO A 117 14.97 -43.68 39.84
CA PRO A 117 15.47 -43.66 41.24
C PRO A 117 16.99 -43.27 41.27
N GLY A 118 17.67 -42.90 42.35
CA GLY A 118 17.46 -42.82 43.79
C GLY A 118 18.73 -42.22 44.45
N SER A 119 18.62 -41.68 45.66
CA SER A 119 19.70 -41.10 46.50
C SER A 119 20.61 -42.20 47.12
N PRO A 120 21.73 -41.95 47.86
CA PRO A 120 21.71 -41.23 49.17
C PRO A 120 23.04 -40.57 49.68
N GLY A 121 22.94 -39.90 50.84
CA GLY A 121 24.04 -39.58 51.78
C GLY A 121 24.65 -38.19 51.60
N GLU A 122 24.99 -37.39 52.61
CA GLU A 122 25.07 -37.56 54.07
C GLU A 122 25.23 -36.16 54.71
N ALA A 123 25.03 -36.10 56.02
CA ALA A 123 25.00 -34.91 56.87
C ALA A 123 26.37 -34.22 57.08
N GLY A 124 26.34 -32.94 57.48
CA GLY A 124 27.31 -32.39 58.43
C GLY A 124 27.87 -30.99 58.14
N GLY A 125 27.32 -29.98 58.83
CA GLY A 125 28.05 -28.95 59.59
C GLY A 125 29.03 -27.99 58.90
N GLY A 126 28.85 -26.68 59.15
CA GLY A 126 29.97 -25.73 59.17
C GLY A 126 29.70 -24.36 58.54
N GLN A 127 29.58 -23.34 59.39
CA GLN A 127 29.61 -21.91 59.06
C GLN A 127 30.86 -21.51 58.26
N ALA A 128 30.71 -20.65 57.25
CA ALA A 128 31.12 -19.23 57.30
C ALA A 128 31.22 -18.57 55.89
N ALA A 129 30.47 -17.47 55.77
CA ALA A 129 30.86 -16.18 55.17
C ALA A 129 30.87 -15.93 53.64
N TYR A 130 30.26 -14.78 53.32
CA TYR A 130 30.32 -13.90 52.14
C TYR A 130 29.42 -14.18 50.93
N GLY A 131 28.45 -13.29 50.70
CA GLY A 131 27.75 -13.19 49.41
C GLY A 131 26.45 -12.37 49.38
N SER A 132 26.58 -11.03 49.46
CA SER A 132 25.72 -9.97 48.89
C SER A 132 24.26 -9.76 49.36
N PRO A 133 23.78 -8.49 49.41
CA PRO A 133 22.45 -8.15 49.87
C PRO A 133 21.39 -8.32 48.80
N ASP A 134 20.21 -8.72 49.26
CA ASP A 134 18.91 -8.48 48.63
C ASP A 134 18.77 -7.00 48.24
N THR A 135 18.73 -6.73 46.94
CA THR A 135 18.03 -5.55 46.41
C THR A 135 17.14 -6.03 45.28
N ALA A 136 15.85 -6.12 45.59
CA ALA A 136 14.77 -6.32 44.64
C ALA A 136 15.01 -5.47 43.39
N GLY A 137 15.12 -6.14 42.24
CA GLY A 137 15.07 -5.47 40.94
C GLY A 137 13.76 -4.67 40.84
N PRO A 138 13.76 -3.50 40.19
CA PRO A 138 12.53 -2.75 39.99
C PRO A 138 11.58 -3.65 39.20
N ARG A 139 10.49 -4.06 39.87
CA ARG A 139 9.31 -4.64 39.25
C ARG A 139 8.89 -3.69 38.14
N ALA A 140 8.68 -4.25 36.95
CA ALA A 140 7.98 -3.59 35.86
C ALA A 140 6.65 -3.06 36.39
N ALA A 141 6.61 -1.77 36.68
CA ALA A 141 5.42 -1.04 37.09
C ALA A 141 5.31 0.16 36.13
N ASP A 142 4.21 0.16 35.40
CA ASP A 142 3.69 1.21 34.56
C ASP A 142 4.52 1.57 33.33
N ALA A 143 4.53 0.67 32.34
CA ALA A 143 4.60 1.11 30.96
C ALA A 143 3.34 1.96 30.69
N PRO A 144 3.47 3.23 30.25
CA PRO A 144 2.30 4.02 29.93
C PRO A 144 1.54 3.37 28.76
N ASP A 145 0.21 3.37 28.86
CA ASP A 145 -0.70 2.95 27.79
C ASP A 145 -0.21 3.45 26.43
N ALA A 146 0.06 2.52 25.51
CA ALA A 146 0.60 2.79 24.19
C ALA A 146 -0.41 3.47 23.23
N ASP A 147 -1.62 3.78 23.71
CA ASP A 147 -2.75 4.23 22.89
C ASP A 147 -2.89 5.75 22.76
N ALA A 148 -1.93 6.57 23.23
CA ALA A 148 -2.01 8.02 23.06
C ALA A 148 -0.65 8.77 23.14
N ALA A 149 0.43 8.24 22.57
CA ALA A 149 1.62 9.06 22.36
C ALA A 149 1.40 9.96 21.12
N PRO A 150 1.43 11.31 21.23
CA PRO A 150 1.27 12.17 20.06
C PRO A 150 2.38 11.88 19.04
N ASP A 151 2.02 11.96 17.76
CA ASP A 151 2.87 11.82 16.55
C ASP A 151 4.13 12.70 16.61
N SER A 152 5.10 12.30 17.45
CA SER A 152 6.30 13.07 17.74
C SER A 152 7.28 13.02 16.57
N LEU A 153 7.36 11.88 15.89
CA LEU A 153 8.18 11.70 14.71
C LEU A 153 7.66 12.52 13.52
N GLY A 154 6.35 12.48 13.24
CA GLY A 154 5.75 13.31 12.21
C GLY A 154 5.81 14.79 12.56
N ALA A 155 5.67 15.18 13.83
CA ALA A 155 5.84 16.57 14.27
C ALA A 155 7.28 17.08 14.06
N LEU A 156 8.28 16.28 14.39
CA LEU A 156 9.70 16.61 14.15
C LEU A 156 9.97 16.75 12.65
N PHE A 157 9.45 15.84 11.84
CA PHE A 157 9.60 15.88 10.40
C PHE A 157 8.95 17.13 9.78
N ARG A 158 7.70 17.45 10.17
CA ARG A 158 7.01 18.68 9.76
C ARG A 158 7.79 19.94 10.19
N THR A 159 8.36 19.94 11.40
CA THR A 159 9.19 21.04 11.89
C THR A 159 10.47 21.20 11.06
N ALA A 160 11.10 20.10 10.66
CA ALA A 160 12.27 20.13 9.78
C ALA A 160 11.91 20.74 8.41
N CYS A 161 10.79 20.31 7.81
CA CYS A 161 10.30 20.86 6.54
C CYS A 161 9.98 22.35 6.65
N ALA A 162 9.27 22.78 7.70
CA ALA A 162 8.92 24.18 7.93
C ALA A 162 10.16 25.10 8.10
N ARG A 163 11.30 24.53 8.50
CA ARG A 163 12.59 25.23 8.64
C ARG A 163 13.51 25.08 7.42
N GLY A 164 13.04 24.49 6.32
CA GLY A 164 13.85 24.23 5.14
C GLY A 164 14.93 23.14 5.33
N ARG A 165 14.80 22.33 6.39
CA ARG A 165 15.73 21.23 6.75
C ARG A 165 15.14 19.86 6.42
N THR A 166 14.47 19.75 5.28
CA THR A 166 13.76 18.53 4.84
C THR A 166 14.67 17.30 4.81
N TRP A 167 15.94 17.48 4.40
CA TRP A 167 16.93 16.40 4.40
C TRP A 167 17.19 15.83 5.80
N ASP A 168 17.40 16.68 6.80
CA ASP A 168 17.59 16.22 8.18
C ASP A 168 16.35 15.48 8.70
N GLY A 169 15.16 15.93 8.29
CA GLY A 169 13.91 15.24 8.54
C GLY A 169 13.89 13.85 7.90
N MET A 170 14.34 13.72 6.65
CA MET A 170 14.41 12.44 5.95
C MET A 170 15.42 11.50 6.61
N VAL A 171 16.60 11.99 7.01
CA VAL A 171 17.59 11.22 7.76
C VAL A 171 17.01 10.66 9.06
N LEU A 172 16.26 11.48 9.80
CA LEU A 172 15.57 11.03 11.02
C LEU A 172 14.57 9.89 10.71
N LEU A 173 13.77 10.04 9.66
CA LEU A 173 12.81 9.01 9.25
C LEU A 173 13.51 7.72 8.78
N THR A 174 14.64 7.82 8.08
CA THR A 174 15.44 6.67 7.65
C THR A 174 15.98 5.90 8.86
N VAL A 175 16.53 6.59 9.86
CA VAL A 175 17.00 5.94 11.10
C VAL A 175 15.84 5.24 11.81
N ALA A 176 14.66 5.88 11.90
CA ALA A 176 13.47 5.27 12.49
C ALA A 176 12.96 4.06 11.67
N ALA A 177 13.04 4.11 10.34
CA ALA A 177 12.62 3.02 9.45
C ALA A 177 13.41 1.73 9.70
N ARG A 178 14.71 1.84 9.99
CA ARG A 178 15.59 0.70 10.31
C ARG A 178 15.20 -0.05 11.60
N LEU A 179 14.38 0.56 12.46
CA LEU A 179 13.88 -0.06 13.69
C LEU A 179 12.58 -0.86 13.47
N ARG A 180 12.00 -0.79 12.26
CA ARG A 180 10.76 -1.50 11.96
C ARG A 180 11.00 -3.00 11.74
N PRO A 181 9.98 -3.84 12.03
CA PRO A 181 10.00 -5.23 11.60
C PRO A 181 10.26 -5.32 10.10
N VAL A 182 11.05 -6.32 9.69
CA VAL A 182 11.35 -6.56 8.28
C VAL A 182 11.02 -8.00 7.87
N PHE A 183 10.77 -8.20 6.57
CA PHE A 183 10.60 -9.52 5.96
C PHE A 183 11.66 -9.79 4.88
N ASP A 184 12.02 -11.05 4.70
CA ASP A 184 12.96 -11.50 3.66
C ASP A 184 12.24 -12.05 2.42
N ARG A 185 12.97 -12.67 1.49
CA ARG A 185 12.40 -13.20 0.24
C ARG A 185 11.39 -14.32 0.41
N SER A 186 11.40 -15.02 1.56
CA SER A 186 10.39 -16.04 1.87
C SER A 186 9.01 -15.42 2.17
N GLY A 187 8.98 -14.09 2.37
CA GLY A 187 7.77 -13.31 2.57
C GLY A 187 7.24 -13.40 4.00
N ALA A 188 6.70 -12.30 4.51
CA ALA A 188 5.78 -12.39 5.64
C ALA A 188 4.38 -12.73 5.11
N PRO A 189 3.54 -13.51 5.83
CA PRO A 189 2.16 -13.82 5.43
C PRO A 189 1.27 -12.60 5.16
N GLY A 190 1.69 -11.39 5.55
CA GLY A 190 1.01 -10.12 5.26
C GLY A 190 1.73 -9.18 4.27
N ALA A 191 2.89 -9.56 3.73
CA ALA A 191 3.68 -8.68 2.86
C ALA A 191 3.16 -8.63 1.41
N THR A 192 2.43 -9.67 0.99
CA THR A 192 1.75 -9.73 -0.30
C THR A 192 0.32 -9.23 -0.15
N HIS A 193 0.04 -8.08 -0.75
CA HIS A 193 -1.31 -7.53 -0.77
C HIS A 193 -2.02 -7.88 -2.07
N GLU A 194 -3.29 -8.22 -1.94
CA GLU A 194 -4.16 -8.38 -3.10
C GLU A 194 -4.25 -7.03 -3.84
N PRO A 195 -4.08 -7.02 -5.18
CA PRO A 195 -4.21 -5.82 -5.99
C PRO A 195 -5.61 -5.23 -5.90
N VAL A 196 -5.68 -3.90 -5.87
CA VAL A 196 -6.95 -3.18 -5.83
C VAL A 196 -7.43 -2.95 -7.26
N MET A 197 -8.62 -3.45 -7.59
CA MET A 197 -9.25 -3.22 -8.90
C MET A 197 -9.82 -1.81 -8.96
N LEU A 198 -9.38 -1.03 -9.96
CA LEU A 198 -9.78 0.37 -10.16
C LEU A 198 -10.69 0.55 -11.37
N ALA A 199 -10.53 -0.29 -12.40
CA ALA A 199 -11.46 -0.39 -13.51
C ALA A 199 -11.54 -1.83 -14.01
N ALA A 200 -12.75 -2.37 -14.07
CA ALA A 200 -13.02 -3.69 -14.61
C ALA A 200 -13.31 -3.65 -16.12
N GLY A 201 -12.95 -4.73 -16.81
CA GLY A 201 -13.31 -4.95 -18.23
C GLY A 201 -12.47 -4.17 -19.24
N GLY A 202 -12.86 -4.26 -20.52
CA GLY A 202 -12.08 -3.74 -21.65
C GLY A 202 -11.26 -4.83 -22.35
N THR A 203 -10.86 -4.57 -23.60
CA THR A 203 -10.15 -5.53 -24.45
C THR A 203 -8.65 -5.28 -24.54
N GLY A 204 -8.18 -4.10 -24.12
CA GLY A 204 -6.76 -3.77 -24.11
C GLY A 204 -5.98 -4.51 -23.01
N ALA A 205 -4.65 -4.53 -23.15
CA ALA A 205 -3.75 -5.10 -22.15
C ALA A 205 -3.99 -4.54 -20.75
N ARG A 206 -3.95 -5.43 -19.74
CA ARG A 206 -4.20 -5.06 -18.34
C ARG A 206 -3.09 -4.17 -17.82
N LEU A 207 -3.48 -3.06 -17.21
CA LEU A 207 -2.56 -2.18 -16.51
C LEU A 207 -2.51 -2.54 -15.02
N VAL A 208 -1.29 -2.80 -14.53
CA VAL A 208 -1.02 -2.96 -13.10
C VAL A 208 -0.14 -1.79 -12.64
N CYS A 209 -0.73 -0.93 -11.83
CA CYS A 209 -0.17 0.33 -11.41
C CYS A 209 0.61 0.19 -10.08
N THR A 210 1.81 0.77 -10.00
CA THR A 210 2.66 0.79 -8.81
C THR A 210 2.65 2.20 -8.19
N PRO A 211 2.03 2.40 -7.01
CA PRO A 211 1.98 3.71 -6.35
C PRO A 211 3.35 4.32 -6.11
N ALA A 212 3.41 5.64 -5.92
CA ALA A 212 4.67 6.26 -5.54
C ALA A 212 5.09 5.80 -4.14
N LEU A 213 6.39 5.74 -3.86
CA LEU A 213 6.92 5.38 -2.54
C LEU A 213 6.89 6.59 -1.59
N SER A 214 5.69 7.04 -1.24
CA SER A 214 5.43 8.32 -0.57
C SER A 214 4.56 8.15 0.67
N ALA A 215 4.53 9.12 1.58
CA ALA A 215 3.69 9.03 2.78
C ALA A 215 2.19 8.93 2.48
N VAL A 216 1.76 9.40 1.30
CA VAL A 216 0.39 9.28 0.78
C VAL A 216 0.26 8.15 -0.26
N SER A 217 1.22 7.24 -0.31
CA SER A 217 1.25 6.12 -1.26
C SER A 217 -0.03 5.30 -1.20
N GLY A 218 -0.62 5.01 -2.36
CA GLY A 218 -1.59 3.93 -2.47
C GLY A 218 -2.37 3.88 -3.78
N PRO A 219 -3.26 2.87 -3.93
CA PRO A 219 -4.07 2.64 -5.12
C PRO A 219 -4.90 3.84 -5.59
N GLN A 220 -5.31 4.70 -4.66
CA GLN A 220 -6.10 5.91 -4.92
C GLN A 220 -5.44 6.90 -5.86
N GLU A 221 -4.11 6.91 -5.95
CA GLU A 221 -3.38 7.72 -6.92
C GLU A 221 -3.80 7.44 -8.37
N TYR A 222 -4.28 6.23 -8.66
CA TYR A 222 -4.63 5.78 -10.00
C TYR A 222 -6.12 5.69 -10.27
N ALA A 223 -6.98 5.98 -9.29
CA ALA A 223 -8.41 5.73 -9.44
C ALA A 223 -9.04 6.58 -10.55
N ARG A 224 -8.64 7.86 -10.70
CA ARG A 224 -9.08 8.72 -11.82
C ARG A 224 -8.53 8.25 -13.18
N LEU A 225 -7.31 7.73 -13.21
CA LEU A 225 -6.73 7.12 -14.40
C LEU A 225 -7.52 5.86 -14.80
N GLY A 226 -7.86 5.01 -13.82
CA GLY A 226 -8.73 3.84 -14.01
C GLY A 226 -10.10 4.24 -14.57
N ALA A 227 -10.74 5.24 -13.99
CA ALA A 227 -12.01 5.77 -14.49
C ALA A 227 -11.91 6.25 -15.95
N GLY A 228 -10.80 6.90 -16.33
CA GLY A 228 -10.52 7.32 -17.71
C GLY A 228 -10.33 6.18 -18.71
N LEU A 229 -10.09 4.95 -18.23
CA LEU A 229 -9.88 3.74 -19.04
C LEU A 229 -11.02 2.73 -18.98
N ARG A 230 -12.12 3.09 -18.31
CA ARG A 230 -13.28 2.21 -18.16
C ARG A 230 -13.82 1.77 -19.53
N GLY A 231 -14.03 0.47 -19.69
CA GLY A 231 -14.47 -0.13 -20.96
C GLY A 231 -13.37 -0.26 -22.02
N LEU A 232 -12.22 0.38 -21.83
CA LEU A 232 -11.08 0.30 -22.76
C LEU A 232 -10.08 -0.78 -22.33
N ARG A 233 -9.70 -0.80 -21.05
CA ARG A 233 -8.79 -1.82 -20.49
C ARG A 233 -8.94 -2.00 -18.98
N PRO A 234 -8.63 -3.19 -18.44
CA PRO A 234 -8.63 -3.41 -17.00
C PRO A 234 -7.49 -2.65 -16.34
N VAL A 235 -7.76 -2.05 -15.18
CA VAL A 235 -6.76 -1.32 -14.38
C VAL A 235 -6.83 -1.77 -12.93
N SER A 236 -5.70 -2.21 -12.40
CA SER A 236 -5.51 -2.48 -10.97
C SER A 236 -4.28 -1.76 -10.45
N ALA A 237 -4.19 -1.58 -9.14
CA ALA A 237 -2.99 -1.06 -8.49
C ALA A 237 -2.53 -1.99 -7.37
N VAL A 238 -1.21 -2.23 -7.31
CA VAL A 238 -0.61 -2.98 -6.20
C VAL A 238 -0.47 -2.09 -4.98
N ARG A 239 -0.30 -2.71 -3.81
CA ARG A 239 0.05 -2.02 -2.57
C ARG A 239 1.47 -2.37 -2.17
N HIS A 240 2.14 -1.42 -1.54
CA HIS A 240 3.47 -1.63 -0.99
C HIS A 240 3.35 -2.01 0.50
N PRO A 241 4.02 -3.08 0.95
CA PRO A 241 3.99 -3.46 2.36
C PRO A 241 4.68 -2.40 3.23
N GLY A 242 4.22 -2.27 4.47
CA GLY A 242 4.83 -1.41 5.47
C GLY A 242 4.16 -0.03 5.58
N PHE A 243 3.19 0.31 4.73
CA PHE A 243 2.49 1.59 4.86
C PHE A 243 1.34 1.54 5.88
N ALA A 244 0.78 0.36 6.17
CA ALA A 244 -0.25 0.22 7.20
C ALA A 244 0.34 -0.10 8.59
N PRO A 245 -0.41 0.20 9.68
CA PRO A 245 -0.02 -0.16 11.04
C PRO A 245 0.31 -1.64 11.20
N GLY A 246 1.44 -1.95 11.84
CA GLY A 246 1.90 -3.31 12.12
C GLY A 246 2.55 -4.05 10.95
N GLU A 247 2.55 -3.49 9.73
CA GLU A 247 3.19 -4.13 8.59
C GLU A 247 4.72 -4.05 8.66
N ALA A 248 5.39 -5.12 8.20
CA ALA A 248 6.83 -5.17 8.08
C ALA A 248 7.31 -4.51 6.77
N LEU A 249 8.51 -3.93 6.79
CA LEU A 249 9.19 -3.43 5.60
C LEU A 249 10.00 -4.55 4.90
N PRO A 250 10.25 -4.46 3.60
CA PRO A 250 11.18 -5.37 2.95
C PRO A 250 12.61 -5.17 3.50
N ALA A 251 13.29 -6.26 3.87
CA ALA A 251 14.68 -6.21 4.32
C ALA A 251 15.66 -5.86 3.19
N THR A 252 15.31 -6.20 1.95
CA THR A 252 16.13 -5.97 0.76
C THR A 252 15.26 -5.62 -0.45
N LEU A 253 15.84 -4.97 -1.45
CA LEU A 253 15.16 -4.70 -2.72
C LEU A 253 14.64 -5.99 -3.37
N ASP A 254 15.39 -7.06 -3.23
CA ASP A 254 15.05 -8.37 -3.75
C ASP A 254 13.83 -8.99 -3.04
N ALA A 255 13.69 -8.78 -1.72
CA ALA A 255 12.48 -9.16 -0.97
C ALA A 255 11.26 -8.36 -1.43
N LEU A 256 11.42 -7.05 -1.67
CA LEU A 256 10.37 -6.21 -2.24
C LEU A 256 9.94 -6.72 -3.62
N VAL A 257 10.90 -6.91 -4.53
CA VAL A 257 10.62 -7.33 -5.91
C VAL A 257 9.93 -8.69 -5.93
N THR A 258 10.36 -9.66 -5.10
CA THR A 258 9.66 -10.94 -4.96
C THR A 258 8.19 -10.75 -4.55
N ALA A 259 7.92 -9.95 -3.50
CA ALA A 259 6.56 -9.71 -3.03
C ALA A 259 5.70 -9.00 -4.10
N GLN A 260 6.26 -8.02 -4.81
CA GLN A 260 5.56 -7.28 -5.85
C GLN A 260 5.30 -8.11 -7.10
N VAL A 261 6.22 -9.01 -7.49
CA VAL A 261 5.97 -9.98 -8.58
C VAL A 261 4.79 -10.89 -8.24
N MET A 262 4.69 -11.36 -6.99
CA MET A 262 3.55 -12.17 -6.56
C MET A 262 2.24 -11.38 -6.64
N ALA A 263 2.22 -10.12 -6.17
CA ALA A 263 1.05 -9.25 -6.27
C ALA A 263 0.67 -8.95 -7.73
N VAL A 264 1.65 -8.65 -8.58
CA VAL A 264 1.45 -8.40 -10.02
C VAL A 264 0.90 -9.64 -10.72
N ARG A 265 1.41 -10.83 -10.42
CA ARG A 265 0.90 -12.09 -10.97
C ARG A 265 -0.53 -12.36 -10.54
N ALA A 266 -0.87 -12.09 -9.28
CA ALA A 266 -2.26 -12.18 -8.81
C ALA A 266 -3.18 -11.19 -9.54
N ALA A 267 -2.65 -10.00 -9.92
CA ALA A 267 -3.38 -9.02 -10.71
C ALA A 267 -3.55 -9.44 -12.18
N ALA A 268 -2.56 -10.14 -12.72
CA ALA A 268 -2.47 -10.59 -14.09
C ALA A 268 -3.22 -11.92 -14.30
N ALA A 269 -4.55 -11.91 -14.18
CA ALA A 269 -5.37 -12.95 -14.80
C ALA A 269 -5.13 -12.97 -16.32
N GLU A 270 -5.38 -14.08 -17.02
CA GLU A 270 -5.01 -14.30 -18.43
C GLU A 270 -5.01 -13.05 -19.36
N GLY A 271 -3.93 -12.86 -20.13
CA GLY A 271 -3.77 -11.76 -21.10
C GLY A 271 -2.47 -10.97 -20.96
N PRO A 272 -2.17 -10.06 -21.92
CA PRO A 272 -0.96 -9.24 -21.88
C PRO A 272 -0.98 -8.25 -20.71
N LEU A 273 0.13 -8.20 -19.98
CA LEU A 273 0.36 -7.36 -18.81
C LEU A 273 1.16 -6.11 -19.18
N VAL A 274 0.75 -4.95 -18.71
CA VAL A 274 1.54 -3.71 -18.75
C VAL A 274 1.74 -3.21 -17.33
N LEU A 275 3.00 -2.91 -16.99
CA LEU A 275 3.35 -2.29 -15.71
C LEU A 275 3.39 -0.78 -15.85
N LEU A 276 2.81 -0.06 -14.90
CA LEU A 276 2.79 1.40 -14.91
C LEU A 276 3.13 1.94 -13.53
N GLY A 277 4.08 2.87 -13.43
CA GLY A 277 4.46 3.45 -12.15
C GLY A 277 4.69 4.95 -12.22
N ARG A 278 4.15 5.67 -11.22
CA ARG A 278 4.34 7.11 -11.04
C ARG A 278 5.51 7.38 -10.10
N SER A 279 6.35 8.35 -10.42
CA SER A 279 7.43 8.80 -9.54
C SER A 279 8.29 7.60 -9.11
N ALA A 280 8.67 7.48 -7.83
CA ALA A 280 9.38 6.32 -7.31
C ALA A 280 8.67 4.96 -7.51
N GLY A 281 7.36 4.96 -7.77
CA GLY A 281 6.63 3.75 -8.18
C GLY A 281 7.12 3.20 -9.51
N GLY A 282 7.60 4.06 -10.41
CA GLY A 282 8.24 3.65 -11.67
C GLY A 282 9.52 2.82 -11.45
N TRP A 283 10.24 3.03 -10.35
CA TRP A 283 11.40 2.20 -9.99
C TRP A 283 10.96 0.77 -9.66
N VAL A 284 9.86 0.64 -8.91
CA VAL A 284 9.28 -0.65 -8.57
C VAL A 284 8.76 -1.35 -9.83
N ALA A 285 8.02 -0.65 -10.69
CA ALA A 285 7.53 -1.20 -11.96
C ALA A 285 8.67 -1.72 -12.83
N HIS A 286 9.76 -0.96 -12.95
CA HIS A 286 10.95 -1.34 -13.71
C HIS A 286 11.66 -2.55 -13.09
N ALA A 287 11.93 -2.55 -11.79
CA ALA A 287 12.59 -3.68 -11.10
C ALA A 287 11.75 -4.97 -11.15
N VAL A 288 10.42 -4.85 -11.09
CA VAL A 288 9.51 -5.99 -11.30
C VAL A 288 9.55 -6.48 -12.75
N ALA A 289 9.60 -5.57 -13.73
CA ALA A 289 9.74 -5.94 -15.14
C ALA A 289 11.04 -6.71 -15.40
N GLU A 290 12.17 -6.24 -14.85
CA GLU A 290 13.47 -6.95 -14.93
C GLU A 290 13.34 -8.37 -14.41
N ARG A 291 12.68 -8.55 -13.25
CA ARG A 291 12.46 -9.87 -12.67
C ARG A 291 11.58 -10.75 -13.56
N LEU A 292 10.46 -10.23 -14.02
CA LEU A 292 9.53 -10.97 -14.89
C LEU A 292 10.18 -11.39 -16.21
N GLU A 293 10.98 -10.52 -16.83
CA GLU A 293 11.74 -10.83 -18.05
C GLU A 293 12.79 -11.92 -17.80
N SER A 294 13.51 -11.84 -16.67
CA SER A 294 14.49 -12.88 -16.30
C SER A 294 13.86 -14.26 -16.09
N GLU A 295 12.56 -14.31 -15.78
CA GLU A 295 11.77 -15.53 -15.61
C GLU A 295 11.01 -15.94 -16.89
N GLY A 296 11.22 -15.25 -18.02
CA GLY A 296 10.58 -15.54 -19.29
C GLY A 296 9.10 -15.12 -19.39
N ALA A 297 8.62 -14.30 -18.46
CA ALA A 297 7.24 -13.84 -18.36
C ALA A 297 7.15 -12.30 -18.35
N GLY A 298 7.98 -11.65 -19.16
CA GLY A 298 8.07 -10.18 -19.24
C GLY A 298 6.75 -9.51 -19.61
N PRO A 299 6.51 -8.27 -19.15
CA PRO A 299 5.33 -7.52 -19.52
C PRO A 299 5.37 -7.13 -21.01
N ALA A 300 4.21 -6.81 -21.58
CA ALA A 300 4.09 -6.26 -22.92
C ALA A 300 4.72 -4.86 -23.03
N ALA A 301 4.70 -4.08 -21.95
CA ALA A 301 5.35 -2.77 -21.85
C ALA A 301 5.52 -2.32 -20.39
N VAL A 302 6.39 -1.33 -20.19
CA VAL A 302 6.52 -0.54 -18.95
C VAL A 302 6.20 0.93 -19.22
N VAL A 303 5.39 1.54 -18.37
CA VAL A 303 5.01 2.96 -18.44
C VAL A 303 5.53 3.68 -17.20
N LEU A 304 6.35 4.70 -17.41
CA LEU A 304 6.95 5.53 -16.37
C LEU A 304 6.26 6.90 -16.38
N LEU A 305 5.44 7.19 -15.36
CA LEU A 305 4.73 8.48 -15.24
C LEU A 305 5.53 9.46 -14.39
N ASP A 306 6.15 10.43 -15.05
CA ASP A 306 6.98 11.48 -14.46
C ASP A 306 7.99 10.94 -13.43
N THR A 307 8.57 9.78 -13.78
CA THR A 307 9.50 9.01 -12.96
C THR A 307 10.90 9.59 -13.09
N TYR A 308 11.49 10.04 -11.99
CA TYR A 308 12.87 10.52 -11.95
C TYR A 308 13.82 9.33 -11.97
N PRO A 309 14.86 9.30 -12.82
CA PRO A 309 15.84 8.21 -12.80
C PRO A 309 16.60 8.18 -11.46
N PRO A 310 16.93 7.00 -10.93
CA PRO A 310 17.71 6.89 -9.71
C PRO A 310 19.11 7.49 -9.90
N GLY A 311 19.64 8.11 -8.84
CA GLY A 311 21.04 8.57 -8.78
C GLY A 311 21.43 9.79 -9.62
N HIS A 312 20.49 10.56 -10.18
CA HIS A 312 20.81 11.82 -10.88
C HIS A 312 20.91 13.00 -9.88
N GLY A 313 21.76 13.99 -10.22
CA GLY A 313 22.23 15.10 -9.36
C GLY A 313 21.17 16.00 -8.72
N ASP A 314 21.60 16.86 -7.80
CA ASP A 314 20.80 17.71 -6.89
C ASP A 314 19.47 17.07 -6.43
N ARG A 315 19.53 15.76 -6.18
CA ARG A 315 18.45 14.91 -5.67
C ARG A 315 17.80 15.57 -4.45
N ASP A 316 18.62 16.24 -3.65
CA ASP A 316 18.23 16.95 -2.45
C ASP A 316 17.21 18.06 -2.74
N GLN A 317 17.36 18.84 -3.81
CA GLN A 317 16.46 19.95 -4.10
C GLN A 317 15.13 19.50 -4.72
N ALA A 318 15.18 18.60 -5.71
CA ALA A 318 13.96 18.09 -6.36
C ALA A 318 13.14 17.18 -5.41
N LEU A 319 13.81 16.27 -4.68
CA LEU A 319 13.16 15.44 -3.66
C LEU A 319 12.64 16.32 -2.53
N SER A 320 13.39 17.33 -2.06
CA SER A 320 12.90 18.25 -1.03
C SER A 320 11.69 19.04 -1.51
N ALA A 321 11.65 19.54 -2.75
CA ALA A 321 10.49 20.25 -3.29
C ALA A 321 9.27 19.34 -3.39
N MET A 322 9.42 18.13 -3.92
CA MET A 322 8.34 17.13 -4.02
C MET A 322 7.86 16.66 -2.66
N THR A 323 8.77 16.32 -1.76
CA THR A 323 8.44 15.90 -0.39
C THR A 323 7.77 17.03 0.37
N SER A 324 8.22 18.27 0.22
CA SER A 324 7.59 19.44 0.87
C SER A 324 6.19 19.71 0.31
N ASP A 325 5.99 19.64 -1.01
CA ASP A 325 4.67 19.80 -1.63
C ASP A 325 3.72 18.65 -1.27
N MET A 326 4.21 17.42 -1.35
CA MET A 326 3.50 16.21 -0.92
C MET A 326 3.08 16.32 0.55
N LEU A 327 3.95 16.78 1.46
CA LEU A 327 3.60 16.93 2.87
C LEU A 327 2.62 18.06 3.13
N ARG A 328 2.73 19.16 2.37
CA ARG A 328 1.75 20.24 2.43
C ARG A 328 0.37 19.71 2.03
N ARG A 329 0.31 18.94 0.95
CA ARG A 329 -0.90 18.24 0.48
C ARG A 329 -1.37 17.19 1.51
N ALA A 330 -0.47 16.39 2.08
CA ALA A 330 -0.79 15.33 3.04
C ALA A 330 -1.26 15.87 4.41
N ALA A 331 -0.76 17.04 4.83
CA ALA A 331 -1.22 17.73 6.03
C ALA A 331 -2.69 18.16 5.92
N THR A 332 -3.22 18.29 4.70
CA THR A 332 -4.64 18.52 4.43
C THR A 332 -5.48 17.23 4.59
N TYR A 333 -4.88 16.05 4.48
CA TYR A 333 -5.58 14.75 4.41
C TYR A 333 -5.38 13.81 5.63
N ALA A 334 -4.81 14.29 6.74
CA ALA A 334 -4.63 13.53 7.99
C ALA A 334 -3.86 12.19 7.85
N SER A 335 -3.09 11.97 6.76
CA SER A 335 -2.58 10.65 6.38
C SER A 335 -1.07 10.44 6.56
N ALA A 336 -0.35 11.38 7.18
CA ALA A 336 1.09 11.24 7.41
C ALA A 336 1.39 10.54 8.76
N SER A 337 0.87 9.33 8.93
CA SER A 337 1.17 8.53 10.13
C SER A 337 2.68 8.23 10.23
N PRO A 338 3.22 7.99 11.44
CA PRO A 338 4.61 7.59 11.63
C PRO A 338 5.02 6.40 10.75
N GLU A 339 4.12 5.42 10.56
CA GLU A 339 4.35 4.23 9.75
C GLU A 339 4.50 4.60 8.27
N ARG A 340 3.62 5.45 7.74
CA ARG A 340 3.70 5.89 6.34
C ARG A 340 4.95 6.73 6.07
N LEU A 341 5.35 7.58 7.03
CA LEU A 341 6.58 8.38 6.94
C LEU A 341 7.85 7.53 6.99
N THR A 342 7.92 6.58 7.92
CA THR A 342 9.06 5.65 8.03
C THR A 342 9.11 4.67 6.87
N ALA A 343 7.97 4.22 6.35
CA ALA A 343 7.92 3.39 5.15
C ALA A 343 8.51 4.11 3.96
N MET A 344 8.04 5.35 3.68
CA MET A 344 8.60 6.20 2.64
C MET A 344 10.13 6.26 2.75
N ALA A 345 10.66 6.66 3.92
CA ALA A 345 12.11 6.80 4.09
C ALA A 345 12.87 5.46 3.92
N GLY A 346 12.33 4.35 4.44
CA GLY A 346 12.93 3.03 4.27
C GLY A 346 12.96 2.56 2.82
N TYR A 347 11.92 2.86 2.03
CA TYR A 347 11.89 2.58 0.60
C TYR A 347 12.91 3.40 -0.19
N PHE A 348 13.08 4.68 0.14
CA PHE A 348 14.11 5.51 -0.50
C PHE A 348 15.52 4.99 -0.19
N GLU A 349 15.77 4.52 1.04
CA GLU A 349 17.02 3.86 1.39
C GLU A 349 17.21 2.55 0.61
N LEU A 350 16.16 1.75 0.43
CA LEU A 350 16.20 0.47 -0.28
C LEU A 350 16.61 0.61 -1.76
N PHE A 351 16.20 1.71 -2.38
CA PHE A 351 16.54 2.04 -3.77
C PHE A 351 17.82 2.88 -3.89
N ASP A 352 18.50 3.19 -2.78
CA ASP A 352 19.75 3.94 -2.85
C ASP A 352 20.84 3.11 -3.54
N GLY A 353 21.46 3.71 -4.57
CA GLY A 353 22.44 3.03 -5.41
C GLY A 353 21.85 2.01 -6.42
N TRP A 354 20.53 1.79 -6.44
CA TRP A 354 19.89 0.95 -7.46
C TRP A 354 20.08 1.58 -8.85
N LYS A 355 20.38 0.74 -9.84
CA LYS A 355 20.55 1.13 -11.24
C LYS A 355 19.70 0.22 -12.12
N PRO A 356 18.80 0.79 -12.93
CA PRO A 356 17.94 -0.01 -13.80
C PRO A 356 18.76 -0.66 -14.92
N ALA A 357 18.47 -1.92 -15.21
CA ALA A 357 18.96 -2.64 -16.37
C ALA A 357 18.06 -2.39 -17.59
N PRO A 358 18.60 -2.51 -18.83
CA PRO A 358 17.78 -2.47 -20.04
C PRO A 358 16.68 -3.55 -20.02
N LEU A 359 15.48 -3.18 -20.42
CA LEU A 359 14.35 -4.10 -20.61
C LEU A 359 14.25 -4.52 -22.07
N ALA A 360 13.77 -5.75 -22.32
CA ALA A 360 13.43 -6.23 -23.65
C ALA A 360 12.10 -5.67 -24.16
N CYS A 361 11.14 -5.48 -23.25
CA CYS A 361 9.85 -4.85 -23.57
C CYS A 361 10.00 -3.34 -23.82
N PRO A 362 9.12 -2.74 -24.64
CA PRO A 362 9.12 -1.31 -24.87
C PRO A 362 8.78 -0.54 -23.58
N THR A 363 9.50 0.56 -23.35
CA THR A 363 9.25 1.49 -22.25
C THR A 363 8.70 2.82 -22.77
N LEU A 364 7.61 3.29 -22.19
CA LEU A 364 7.06 4.64 -22.39
C LEU A 364 7.37 5.52 -21.19
N TYR A 365 7.98 6.68 -21.44
CA TYR A 365 8.13 7.75 -20.46
C TYR A 365 7.11 8.85 -20.72
N VAL A 366 6.19 9.04 -19.78
CA VAL A 366 5.17 10.09 -19.83
C VAL A 366 5.63 11.24 -18.94
N ARG A 367 5.87 12.40 -19.52
CA ARG A 367 6.38 13.59 -18.83
C ARG A 367 5.24 14.54 -18.49
N ALA A 368 5.23 15.06 -17.28
CA ALA A 368 4.41 16.22 -16.96
C ALA A 368 4.92 17.44 -17.74
N GLN A 369 4.00 18.23 -18.29
CA GLN A 369 4.34 19.46 -19.01
C GLN A 369 4.84 20.54 -18.05
N ASP A 370 4.19 20.65 -16.89
CA ASP A 370 4.44 21.70 -15.91
C ASP A 370 5.38 21.21 -14.81
N THR A 371 6.18 22.13 -14.27
CA THR A 371 7.13 21.82 -13.18
C THR A 371 6.58 22.31 -11.86
N LEU A 372 6.91 21.59 -10.78
CA LEU A 372 6.57 22.06 -9.43
C LEU A 372 7.41 23.30 -9.07
N PRO A 373 6.88 24.24 -8.27
CA PRO A 373 7.66 25.38 -7.80
C PRO A 373 8.95 24.93 -7.10
N GLY A 374 10.10 25.38 -7.62
CA GLY A 374 11.41 25.04 -7.07
C GLY A 374 11.97 23.68 -7.50
N ALA A 375 11.27 22.93 -8.37
CA ALA A 375 11.78 21.71 -8.98
C ALA A 375 12.11 21.94 -10.47
N GLY A 376 13.20 21.32 -10.94
CA GLY A 376 13.45 21.19 -12.37
C GLY A 376 12.60 20.07 -12.99
N PRO A 377 12.48 20.02 -14.33
CA PRO A 377 11.79 18.92 -14.99
C PRO A 377 12.53 17.59 -14.75
N ALA A 378 11.78 16.50 -14.68
CA ALA A 378 12.33 15.16 -14.57
C ALA A 378 13.30 14.88 -15.74
N PRO A 379 14.57 14.50 -15.45
CA PRO A 379 15.51 14.20 -16.51
C PRO A 379 15.06 12.95 -17.28
N ALA A 380 15.45 12.88 -18.55
CA ALA A 380 15.19 11.70 -19.34
C ALA A 380 15.97 10.51 -18.78
N TRP A 381 15.39 9.32 -18.85
CA TRP A 381 16.08 8.09 -18.49
C TRP A 381 17.19 7.79 -19.51
N SER A 382 18.33 7.30 -19.05
CA SER A 382 19.44 6.94 -19.94
C SER A 382 19.18 5.67 -20.77
N LEU A 383 18.23 4.84 -20.32
CA LEU A 383 17.82 3.60 -21.01
C LEU A 383 16.89 3.92 -22.20
N PRO A 384 16.83 3.05 -23.23
CA PRO A 384 15.94 3.25 -24.38
C PRO A 384 14.46 3.39 -23.97
N HIS A 385 13.79 4.44 -24.44
CA HIS A 385 12.37 4.67 -24.17
C HIS A 385 11.73 5.53 -25.27
N ALA A 386 10.42 5.34 -25.49
CA ALA A 386 9.59 6.34 -26.14
C ALA A 386 9.20 7.42 -25.12
N ALA A 387 8.98 8.66 -25.56
CA ALA A 387 8.57 9.74 -24.66
C ALA A 387 7.35 10.50 -25.20
N ILE A 388 6.41 10.80 -24.32
CA ILE A 388 5.29 11.72 -24.58
C ILE A 388 5.19 12.75 -23.46
N THR A 389 4.56 13.89 -23.73
CA THR A 389 4.29 14.94 -22.73
C THR A 389 2.78 15.10 -22.57
N VAL A 390 2.30 15.22 -21.34
CA VAL A 390 0.88 15.38 -21.00
C VAL A 390 0.66 16.64 -20.15
N PRO A 391 -0.53 17.26 -20.19
CA PRO A 391 -0.84 18.42 -19.36
C PRO A 391 -0.72 18.14 -17.86
N GLY A 392 -0.39 19.18 -17.09
CA GLY A 392 -0.26 19.13 -15.64
C GLY A 392 1.18 19.01 -15.15
N ASP A 393 1.31 19.08 -13.84
CA ASP A 393 2.52 18.82 -13.05
C ASP A 393 2.59 17.37 -12.55
N HIS A 394 3.64 17.08 -11.77
CA HIS A 394 3.94 15.78 -11.17
C HIS A 394 2.77 15.08 -10.44
N PHE A 395 1.80 15.85 -9.93
CA PHE A 395 0.64 15.33 -9.21
C PHE A 395 -0.62 15.40 -10.09
N THR A 396 -0.87 16.56 -10.69
CA THR A 396 -2.10 16.85 -11.43
C THR A 396 -2.24 16.01 -12.70
N LEU A 397 -1.16 15.43 -13.22
CA LEU A 397 -1.20 14.44 -14.31
C LEU A 397 -2.07 13.20 -13.99
N LEU A 398 -2.23 12.84 -12.71
CA LEU A 398 -3.15 11.80 -12.23
C LEU A 398 -4.35 12.34 -11.43
N GLU A 399 -4.43 13.65 -11.22
CA GLU A 399 -5.57 14.29 -10.56
C GLU A 399 -6.48 14.95 -11.61
N GLU A 400 -6.23 16.21 -11.96
CA GLU A 400 -7.05 17.00 -12.89
C GLU A 400 -6.94 16.50 -14.34
N HIS A 401 -5.76 16.02 -14.73
CA HIS A 401 -5.44 15.57 -16.08
C HIS A 401 -5.42 14.04 -16.23
N ALA A 402 -5.93 13.32 -15.23
CA ALA A 402 -5.91 11.86 -15.19
C ALA A 402 -6.49 11.20 -16.44
N ARG A 403 -7.60 11.73 -16.96
CA ARG A 403 -8.27 11.21 -18.16
C ARG A 403 -7.44 11.44 -19.42
N THR A 404 -6.84 12.62 -19.58
CA THR A 404 -5.98 12.90 -20.74
C THR A 404 -4.71 12.06 -20.70
N THR A 405 -4.10 11.89 -19.51
CA THR A 405 -2.95 11.00 -19.31
C THR A 405 -3.31 9.55 -19.63
N ALA A 406 -4.45 9.06 -19.12
CA ALA A 406 -4.97 7.73 -19.39
C ALA A 406 -5.12 7.45 -20.89
N LEU A 407 -5.79 8.35 -21.62
CA LEU A 407 -6.01 8.18 -23.06
C LEU A 407 -4.70 8.24 -23.86
N ALA A 408 -3.75 9.09 -23.46
CA ALA A 408 -2.44 9.15 -24.10
C ALA A 408 -1.65 7.84 -23.93
N VAL A 409 -1.68 7.26 -22.72
CA VAL A 409 -1.10 5.93 -22.45
C VAL A 409 -1.83 4.84 -23.23
N HIS A 410 -3.17 4.87 -23.27
CA HIS A 410 -3.97 3.91 -24.03
C HIS A 410 -3.62 3.93 -25.52
N GLN A 411 -3.54 5.13 -26.10
CA GLN A 411 -3.22 5.33 -27.51
C GLN A 411 -1.83 4.80 -27.87
N TRP A 412 -0.84 5.01 -26.99
CA TRP A 412 0.52 4.50 -27.22
C TRP A 412 0.58 2.96 -27.14
N LEU A 413 -0.16 2.36 -26.22
CA LEU A 413 -0.17 0.91 -26.02
C LEU A 413 -0.85 0.14 -27.17
N GLY A 414 -1.67 0.81 -28.00
CA GLY A 414 -2.41 0.17 -29.10
C GLY A 414 -3.58 -0.71 -28.64
N ASP A 415 -4.44 -1.07 -29.62
CA ASP A 415 -5.53 -2.06 -29.58
C ASP A 415 -7.01 -1.60 -29.40
N GLY A 416 -7.39 -0.35 -29.73
CA GLY A 416 -8.82 0.02 -29.81
C GLY A 416 -9.13 1.45 -30.29
N PRO A 417 -10.38 1.77 -30.69
CA PRO A 417 -10.79 3.14 -31.00
C PRO A 417 -10.79 4.02 -29.74
N VAL A 418 -10.47 5.31 -29.93
CA VAL A 418 -10.48 6.37 -28.88
C VAL A 418 -11.91 6.85 -28.62
#